data_AF-A0A7W7G5D1-F1
#
_entry.id   AF-A0A7W7G5D1-F1
#
_cell.length_a   1.000
_cell.length_b   1.000
_cell.length_c   1.000
_cell.angle_alpha   90.00
_cell.angle_beta   90.00
_cell.angle_gamma   90.00
#
_symmetry.space_group_name_H-M   'P 1'
#
loop_
_entity.id
_entity.type
_entity.pdbx_description
1 polymer ?
#
loop_
_entity_poly.entity_id
_entity_poly.type
_entity_poly.pdbx_seq_one_letter_code
_entity_poly.pdbx_strand_id
1 'polypeptide(L)'
;MAWVVDGTSDVDRERIVGAGCGVRVHAVEFGWLEAMRTVKLFAYRLPAQPFRPIASPGSAPHAMVATEAVEPLGPPGPVGDLFALHAEAGIQLRVLGNLWSFWDEVTASTLDFSGIRLRNAQPRPAAR
;
A
#
# COMPACT_ATOMS: atom_id res chain seq x y z
N MET A 1 -4.60 -1.21 0.43
CA MET A 1 -3.91 -2.37 -0.18
C MET A 1 -4.17 -3.59 0.66
N ALA A 2 -4.17 -4.78 0.04
CA ALA A 2 -4.39 -6.06 0.70
C ALA A 2 -3.50 -7.14 0.08
N TRP A 3 -3.06 -8.11 0.87
CA TRP A 3 -2.21 -9.22 0.43
C TRP A 3 -2.49 -10.52 1.20
N VAL A 4 -2.18 -11.64 0.54
CA VAL A 4 -2.31 -12.99 1.08
C VAL A 4 -1.24 -13.21 2.16
N VAL A 5 -1.65 -13.83 3.26
CA VAL A 5 -0.80 -14.34 4.34
C VAL A 5 -1.19 -15.78 4.67
N ASP A 6 -0.42 -16.43 5.53
CA ASP A 6 -0.80 -17.74 6.06
C ASP A 6 -2.15 -17.64 6.78
N GLY A 7 -3.09 -18.50 6.39
CA GLY A 7 -4.46 -18.50 6.94
C GLY A 7 -5.47 -17.63 6.20
N THR A 8 -5.06 -16.88 5.17
CA THR A 8 -6.02 -16.24 4.26
C THR A 8 -6.90 -17.30 3.59
N SER A 9 -8.23 -17.08 3.62
CA SER A 9 -9.19 -17.96 2.96
C SER A 9 -9.18 -17.78 1.44
N ASP A 10 -9.46 -18.86 0.70
CA ASP A 10 -9.60 -18.79 -0.76
C ASP A 10 -10.75 -17.87 -1.18
N VAL A 11 -11.84 -17.82 -0.40
CA VAL A 11 -12.99 -16.93 -0.64
C VAL A 11 -12.57 -15.46 -0.59
N ASP A 12 -11.82 -15.05 0.44
CA ASP A 12 -11.35 -13.65 0.53
C ASP A 12 -10.29 -13.33 -0.51
N ARG A 13 -9.39 -14.28 -0.79
CA ARG A 13 -8.39 -14.13 -1.86
C ARG A 13 -9.08 -13.89 -3.20
N GLU A 14 -10.02 -14.74 -3.59
CA GLU A 14 -10.72 -14.63 -4.87
C GLU A 14 -11.58 -13.37 -4.94
N ARG A 15 -12.28 -13.02 -3.86
CA ARG A 15 -13.16 -11.83 -3.82
C ARG A 15 -12.38 -10.52 -3.87
N ILE A 16 -11.29 -10.39 -3.09
CA ILE A 16 -10.63 -9.11 -2.86
C ILE A 16 -9.40 -8.95 -3.74
N VAL A 17 -8.48 -9.93 -3.71
CA VAL A 17 -7.28 -9.90 -4.57
C VAL A 17 -7.70 -10.13 -6.01
N GLY A 18 -8.51 -11.15 -6.29
CA GLY A 18 -9.15 -11.34 -7.58
C GLY A 18 -8.29 -12.05 -8.62
N ALA A 19 -8.95 -12.49 -9.69
CA ALA A 19 -8.29 -13.11 -10.84
C ALA A 19 -7.35 -12.11 -11.55
N GLY A 20 -6.25 -12.63 -12.10
CA GLY A 20 -5.23 -11.82 -12.78
C GLY A 20 -4.33 -11.02 -11.83
N CYS A 21 -4.51 -11.20 -10.51
CA CYS A 21 -3.63 -10.66 -9.49
C CYS A 21 -2.71 -11.76 -8.95
N GLY A 22 -1.50 -11.38 -8.56
CA GLY A 22 -0.63 -12.26 -7.78
C GLY A 22 -1.15 -12.44 -6.36
N VAL A 23 -0.29 -12.18 -5.38
CA VAL A 23 -0.65 -12.30 -3.95
C VAL A 23 -1.08 -10.97 -3.33
N ARG A 24 -1.17 -9.89 -4.10
CA ARG A 24 -1.35 -8.52 -3.60
C ARG A 24 -2.10 -7.64 -4.59
N VAL A 25 -2.92 -6.74 -4.04
CA VAL A 25 -3.64 -5.71 -4.80
C VAL A 25 -3.48 -4.34 -4.14
N HIS A 26 -3.22 -3.32 -4.95
CA HIS A 26 -3.28 -1.92 -4.57
C HIS A 26 -4.55 -1.30 -5.14
N ALA A 27 -5.21 -0.45 -4.37
CA ALA A 27 -6.40 0.26 -4.81
C ALA A 27 -6.25 1.76 -4.55
N VAL A 28 -6.65 2.56 -5.52
CA VAL A 28 -6.66 4.03 -5.48
C VAL A 28 -7.96 4.57 -6.08
N GLU A 29 -8.31 5.82 -5.79
CA GLU A 29 -9.46 6.46 -6.43
C GLU A 29 -9.05 7.11 -7.75
N PHE A 30 -9.99 7.22 -8.70
CA PHE A 30 -9.76 7.89 -9.99
C PHE A 30 -9.15 9.28 -9.85
N GLY A 31 -9.54 10.03 -8.82
CA GLY A 31 -9.01 11.38 -8.55
C GLY A 31 -7.49 11.42 -8.31
N TRP A 32 -6.86 10.29 -7.97
CA TRP A 32 -5.40 10.21 -7.74
C TRP A 32 -4.60 9.82 -8.97
N LEU A 33 -5.24 9.35 -10.05
CA LEU A 33 -4.52 8.83 -11.21
C LEU A 33 -3.60 9.85 -11.86
N GLU A 34 -4.08 11.08 -12.05
CA GLU A 34 -3.28 12.11 -12.72
C GLU A 34 -2.08 12.51 -11.87
N ALA A 35 -2.27 12.63 -10.55
CA ALA A 35 -1.18 12.88 -9.63
C ALA A 35 -0.15 11.74 -9.66
N MET A 36 -0.60 10.48 -9.64
CA MET A 36 0.30 9.33 -9.74
C MET A 36 1.05 9.27 -11.07
N ARG A 37 0.40 9.63 -12.18
CA ARG A 37 0.99 9.61 -13.52
C ARG A 37 2.05 10.68 -13.72
N THR A 38 1.89 11.84 -13.09
CA THR A 38 2.70 13.03 -13.39
C THR A 38 3.70 13.38 -12.29
N VAL A 39 3.59 12.79 -11.10
CA VAL A 39 4.50 13.07 -9.99
C VAL A 39 5.92 12.63 -10.32
N LYS A 40 6.89 13.48 -9.97
CA LYS A 40 8.30 13.12 -9.92
C LYS A 40 8.65 12.71 -8.50
N LEU A 41 8.61 11.41 -8.24
CA LEU A 41 8.90 10.85 -6.92
C LEU A 41 10.40 10.51 -6.80
N PHE A 42 10.97 10.78 -5.64
CA PHE A 42 12.37 10.52 -5.31
C PHE A 42 12.47 9.70 -4.02
N ALA A 43 13.45 8.82 -3.93
CA ALA A 43 13.70 7.96 -2.77
C ALA A 43 15.13 8.16 -2.23
N TYR A 44 15.24 8.32 -0.91
CA TYR A 44 16.52 8.34 -0.20
C TYR A 44 16.91 6.93 0.23
N ARG A 45 18.19 6.59 0.08
CA ARG A 45 18.77 5.41 0.73
C ARG A 45 19.34 5.83 2.08
N LEU A 46 18.87 5.19 3.14
CA LEU A 46 19.29 5.46 4.51
C LEU A 46 20.17 4.30 5.01
N PRO A 47 21.19 4.56 5.87
CA PRO A 47 21.90 3.47 6.55
C PRO A 47 20.91 2.68 7.41
N ALA A 48 21.00 1.35 7.40
CA ALA A 48 20.06 0.50 8.15
C ALA A 48 20.39 0.45 9.65
N GLN A 49 21.66 0.64 10.04
CA GLN A 49 22.13 0.49 11.41
C GLN A 49 21.41 1.33 12.49
N PRO A 50 20.85 2.53 12.23
CA PRO A 50 20.08 3.28 13.22
C PRO A 50 18.65 2.74 13.44
N PHE A 51 18.12 1.96 12.49
CA PHE A 51 16.73 1.53 12.50
C PHE A 51 16.52 0.27 13.34
N ARG A 52 15.48 0.27 14.16
CA ARG A 52 15.03 -0.88 14.95
C ARG A 52 13.54 -1.15 14.68
N PRO A 53 13.07 -2.40 14.84
CA PRO A 53 11.64 -2.68 14.77
C PRO A 53 10.87 -1.85 15.82
N ILE A 54 9.67 -1.40 15.46
CA ILE A 54 8.77 -0.74 16.41
C ILE A 54 8.33 -1.77 17.46
N ALA A 55 8.68 -1.52 18.73
CA ALA A 55 8.31 -2.37 19.85
C ALA A 55 6.89 -2.01 20.33
N SER A 56 5.87 -2.36 19.56
CA SER A 56 4.47 -2.21 19.97
C SER A 56 3.66 -3.45 19.58
N PRO A 57 2.70 -3.90 20.42
CA PRO A 57 1.84 -5.04 20.09
C PRO A 57 1.18 -4.85 18.72
N GLY A 58 1.29 -5.87 17.86
CA GLY A 58 0.75 -5.83 16.50
C GLY A 58 1.61 -5.09 15.46
N SER A 59 2.83 -4.65 15.81
CA SER A 59 3.73 -4.05 14.82
C SER A 59 4.25 -5.10 13.85
N ALA A 60 4.10 -4.83 12.55
CA ALA A 60 4.63 -5.71 11.53
C ALA A 60 6.17 -5.65 11.48
N PRO A 61 6.87 -6.73 11.05
CA PRO A 61 8.34 -6.77 11.00
C PRO A 61 8.98 -5.67 10.14
N HIS A 62 8.22 -5.12 9.19
CA HIS A 62 8.66 -4.05 8.30
C HIS A 62 8.46 -2.64 8.91
N ALA A 63 7.84 -2.52 10.09
CA ALA A 63 7.67 -1.27 10.79
C ALA A 63 8.97 -0.95 11.55
N MET A 64 9.78 -0.06 10.98
CA MET A 64 11.09 0.30 11.50
C MET A 64 11.12 1.77 11.94
N VAL A 65 11.86 2.07 13.01
CA VAL A 65 12.03 3.41 13.57
C VAL A 65 13.49 3.69 13.89
N ALA A 66 13.92 4.93 13.66
CA ALA A 66 15.14 5.51 14.22
C ALA A 66 14.71 6.71 15.08
N THR A 67 15.24 6.80 16.30
CA THR A 67 14.95 7.89 17.25
C THR A 67 16.05 8.96 17.27
N GLU A 68 17.02 8.82 16.38
CA GLU A 68 18.12 9.76 16.16
C GLU A 68 18.06 10.29 14.72
N ALA A 69 18.74 11.41 14.47
CA ALA A 69 18.86 11.95 13.13
C ALA A 69 19.62 10.96 12.23
N VAL A 70 19.10 10.71 11.03
CA VAL A 70 19.71 9.80 10.06
C VAL A 70 19.99 10.56 8.77
N GLU A 71 21.27 10.69 8.45
CA GLU A 71 21.72 11.26 7.18
C GLU A 71 21.60 10.23 6.05
N PRO A 72 21.05 10.60 4.88
CA PRO A 72 21.03 9.74 3.71
C PRO A 72 22.44 9.34 3.25
N LEU A 73 22.56 8.13 2.69
CA LEU A 73 23.81 7.62 2.11
C LEU A 73 24.25 8.37 0.83
N GLY A 74 23.40 9.24 0.31
CA GLY A 74 23.68 10.06 -0.85
C GLY A 74 22.44 10.81 -1.34
N PRO A 75 22.56 11.50 -2.49
CA PRO A 75 21.43 12.17 -3.13
C PRO A 75 20.28 11.19 -3.41
N PRO A 76 19.03 11.66 -3.40
CA PRO A 76 17.90 10.79 -3.66
C PRO A 76 17.85 10.38 -5.14
N GLY A 77 17.50 9.12 -5.40
CA GLY A 77 17.28 8.61 -6.74
C GLY A 77 15.84 8.82 -7.21
N PRO A 78 15.58 9.03 -8.51
CA PRO A 78 14.21 9.03 -9.02
C PRO A 78 13.60 7.64 -8.87
N VAL A 79 12.33 7.57 -8.49
CA VAL A 79 11.59 6.31 -8.39
C VAL A 79 11.22 5.79 -9.79
N GLY A 80 10.86 6.69 -10.72
CA GLY A 80 10.49 6.33 -12.08
C GLY A 80 8.97 6.26 -12.29
N ASP A 81 8.55 5.50 -13.30
CA ASP A 81 7.14 5.34 -13.66
C ASP A 81 6.44 4.41 -12.65
N LEU A 82 5.48 4.97 -11.90
CA LEU A 82 4.78 4.22 -10.86
C LEU A 82 3.94 3.08 -11.43
N PHE A 83 3.36 3.20 -12.62
CA PHE A 83 2.58 2.12 -13.23
C PHE A 83 3.48 0.99 -13.72
N ALA A 84 4.62 1.32 -14.33
CA ALA A 84 5.62 0.32 -14.73
C ALA A 84 6.12 -0.48 -13.52
N LEU A 85 6.42 0.20 -12.41
CA LEU A 85 6.85 -0.47 -11.18
C LEU A 85 5.78 -1.40 -10.59
N HIS A 86 4.50 -1.04 -10.68
CA HIS A 86 3.42 -1.95 -10.26
C HIS A 86 3.36 -3.19 -11.15
N ALA A 87 3.48 -3.01 -12.47
CA ALA A 87 3.49 -4.10 -13.44
C ALA A 87 4.68 -5.05 -13.22
N GLU A 88 5.89 -4.50 -13.07
CA GLU A 88 7.12 -5.26 -12.79
C GLU A 88 7.03 -6.04 -11.47
N ALA A 89 6.41 -5.44 -10.45
CA ALA A 89 6.19 -6.09 -9.17
C ALA A 89 5.07 -7.15 -9.18
N GLY A 90 4.33 -7.29 -10.30
CA GLY A 90 3.16 -8.16 -10.39
C GLY A 90 2.01 -7.75 -9.44
N ILE A 91 1.93 -6.46 -9.10
CA ILE A 91 0.90 -5.90 -8.22
C ILE A 91 -0.14 -5.20 -9.07
N GLN A 92 -1.36 -5.72 -9.07
CA GLN A 92 -2.46 -5.04 -9.75
C GLN A 92 -2.77 -3.71 -9.04
N LEU A 93 -2.93 -2.65 -9.84
CA LEU A 93 -3.45 -1.37 -9.39
C LEU A 93 -4.91 -1.23 -9.83
N ARG A 94 -5.83 -1.37 -8.87
CA ARG A 94 -7.27 -1.19 -9.06
C ARG A 94 -7.63 0.28 -8.88
N VAL A 95 -8.38 0.83 -9.84
CA VAL A 95 -8.87 2.20 -9.78
C VAL A 95 -10.37 2.19 -9.51
N LEU A 96 -10.79 2.87 -8.46
CA LEU A 96 -12.17 2.87 -7.97
C LEU A 96 -12.76 4.28 -7.98
N GLY A 97 -14.08 4.38 -8.08
CA GLY A 97 -14.78 5.66 -7.90
C GLY A 97 -14.77 6.15 -6.45
N ASN A 98 -14.73 5.20 -5.50
CA ASN A 98 -14.70 5.45 -4.06
C ASN A 98 -14.04 4.25 -3.38
N LEU A 99 -13.15 4.47 -2.40
CA LEU A 99 -12.42 3.39 -1.74
C LEU A 99 -13.21 2.63 -0.69
N TRP A 100 -14.28 3.19 -0.12
CA TRP A 100 -14.81 2.71 1.15
C TRP A 100 -15.45 1.33 1.08
N SER A 101 -16.21 1.00 0.03
CA SER A 101 -16.78 -0.34 -0.11
C SER A 101 -15.68 -1.41 -0.20
N PHE A 102 -14.63 -1.15 -0.98
CA PHE A 102 -13.47 -2.05 -1.06
C PHE A 102 -12.73 -2.12 0.28
N TRP A 103 -12.53 -0.98 0.95
CA TRP A 103 -11.84 -0.93 2.23
C TRP A 103 -12.59 -1.69 3.32
N ASP A 104 -13.92 -1.54 3.39
CA ASP A 104 -14.76 -2.22 4.36
C ASP A 104 -14.67 -3.74 4.17
N GLU A 105 -14.71 -4.22 2.92
CA GLU A 105 -14.48 -5.64 2.61
C GLU A 105 -13.09 -6.13 3.02
N VAL A 106 -12.04 -5.36 2.73
CA VAL A 106 -10.66 -5.68 3.12
C VAL A 106 -10.53 -5.81 4.63
N THR A 107 -11.06 -4.84 5.39
CA THR A 107 -10.93 -4.84 6.85
C THR A 107 -11.72 -5.93 7.55
N ALA A 108 -12.75 -6.47 6.90
CA ALA A 108 -13.56 -7.58 7.40
C ALA A 108 -13.07 -8.95 6.91
N SER A 109 -11.95 -9.02 6.20
CA SER A 109 -11.44 -10.25 5.58
C SER A 109 -10.33 -10.93 6.38
N THR A 110 -9.89 -12.09 5.89
CA THR A 110 -8.72 -12.85 6.36
C THR A 110 -7.40 -12.45 5.68
N LEU A 111 -7.40 -11.40 4.86
CA LEU A 111 -6.19 -10.83 4.27
C LEU A 111 -5.48 -9.91 5.27
N ASP A 112 -4.18 -9.78 5.12
CA ASP A 112 -3.44 -8.68 5.76
C ASP A 112 -3.54 -7.43 4.87
N PHE A 113 -3.51 -6.26 5.48
CA PHE A 113 -3.83 -5.02 4.80
C PHE A 113 -3.18 -3.78 5.38
N SER A 114 -3.12 -2.74 4.56
CA SER A 114 -2.71 -1.41 5.00
C SER A 114 -3.46 -0.31 4.24
N GLY A 115 -3.82 0.73 4.99
CA GLY A 115 -4.52 1.92 4.50
C GLY A 115 -3.62 3.14 4.64
N ILE A 116 -3.08 3.63 3.53
CA ILE A 116 -2.18 4.79 3.53
C ILE A 116 -3.01 6.03 3.21
N ARG A 117 -2.97 7.03 4.09
CA ARG A 117 -3.63 8.34 3.92
C ARG A 117 -5.14 8.25 3.61
N LEU A 118 -5.85 7.30 4.22
CA LEU A 118 -7.30 7.11 4.01
C LEU A 118 -8.14 8.37 4.30
N ARG A 119 -7.65 9.27 5.16
CA ARG A 119 -8.27 10.59 5.37
C ARG A 119 -8.39 11.45 4.11
N ASN A 120 -7.64 11.13 3.05
CA ASN A 120 -7.65 11.82 1.77
C ASN A 120 -8.57 11.13 0.73
N ALA A 121 -9.24 10.03 1.10
CA ALA A 121 -10.22 9.40 0.23
C ALA A 121 -11.46 10.28 0.04
N GLN A 122 -12.26 10.03 -0.99
CA GLN A 122 -13.60 10.60 -1.12
C GLN A 122 -14.41 10.32 0.14
N PRO A 123 -15.39 11.17 0.49
CA PRO A 123 -16.28 10.90 1.62
C PRO A 123 -16.92 9.51 1.52
N ARG A 124 -17.21 8.90 2.68
CA ARG A 124 -18.02 7.68 2.73
C ARG A 124 -19.36 7.97 2.04
N PRO A 125 -19.80 7.14 1.08
CA PRO A 125 -21.14 7.26 0.53
C PRO A 125 -22.17 7.17 1.66
N ALA A 126 -23.24 7.96 1.58
CA ALA A 126 -24.35 7.80 2.52
C ALA A 126 -24.89 6.36 2.43
N ALA A 127 -25.25 5.79 3.59
CA ALA A 127 -26.01 4.55 3.60
C ALA A 127 -27.28 4.76 2.77
N ARG A 128 -27.49 3.89 1.78
CA ARG A 128 -28.73 3.88 1.01
C ARG A 128 -29.85 3.26 1.82
#